data_AF-A0A6I1EME0-F1
#
_entry.id   AF-A0A6I1EME0-F1
#
_cell.length_a   1.000
_cell.length_b   1.000
_cell.length_c   1.000
_cell.angle_alpha   90.00
_cell.angle_beta   90.00
_cell.angle_gamma   90.00
#
_symmetry.space_group_name_H-M   'P 1'
#
loop_
_entity.id
_entity.type
_entity.pdbx_description
1 polymer ?
#
loop_
_entity_poly.entity_id
_entity_poly.type
_entity_poly.pdbx_seq_one_letter_code
_entity_poly.pdbx_strand_id
1 'polypeptide(L)'
;MKSVARAEIIWAAVLGVALFLSALGLVELHWQARQLFVAHEHEADVHRRLLDDQANLEMQVRRASLAGNIGAGAAMLDLAGATGVDTVTLVEAPDGRIDFLPELRRELDAAKAAGAAAGSSGEGAKP
;
A
#
# COMPACT_ATOMS: atom_id res chain seq x y z
N MET A 1 9.29 -31.95 -67.40
CA MET A 1 10.46 -31.21 -66.89
C MET A 1 10.18 -29.72 -66.64
N LYS A 2 9.51 -28.98 -67.55
CA LYS A 2 9.22 -27.53 -67.37
C LYS A 2 8.30 -27.16 -66.18
N SER A 3 7.43 -28.06 -65.74
CA SER A 3 6.50 -27.84 -64.61
C SER A 3 7.18 -27.96 -63.24
N VAL A 4 8.11 -28.90 -63.10
CA VAL A 4 8.87 -29.13 -61.85
C VAL A 4 9.76 -27.92 -61.54
N ALA A 5 10.46 -27.39 -62.54
CA ALA A 5 11.27 -26.17 -62.39
C ALA A 5 10.45 -24.93 -62.00
N ARG A 6 9.19 -24.82 -62.44
CA ARG A 6 8.29 -23.72 -62.02
C ARG A 6 7.85 -23.88 -60.56
N ALA A 7 7.57 -25.10 -60.13
CA ALA A 7 7.20 -25.38 -58.75
C ALA A 7 8.35 -25.10 -57.77
N GLU A 8 9.58 -25.45 -58.15
CA GLU A 8 10.79 -25.14 -57.36
C GLU A 8 10.99 -23.63 -57.19
N ILE A 9 10.80 -22.84 -58.26
CA ILE A 9 10.88 -21.37 -58.19
C ILE A 9 9.81 -20.79 -57.27
N ILE A 10 8.58 -21.31 -57.32
CA ILE A 10 7.50 -20.87 -56.43
C ILE A 10 7.85 -21.18 -54.98
N TRP A 11 8.31 -22.39 -54.69
CA TRP A 11 8.73 -22.75 -53.32
C TRP A 11 9.92 -21.93 -52.83
N ALA A 12 10.90 -21.65 -53.69
CA ALA A 12 12.01 -20.78 -53.36
C ALA A 12 11.54 -19.36 -53.04
N ALA A 13 10.59 -18.82 -53.80
CA ALA A 13 9.98 -17.52 -53.53
C ALA A 13 9.23 -17.51 -52.19
N VAL A 14 8.44 -18.55 -51.90
CA VAL A 14 7.73 -18.67 -50.61
C VAL A 14 8.71 -18.75 -49.44
N LEU A 15 9.76 -19.56 -49.54
CA LEU A 15 10.82 -19.64 -48.53
C LEU A 15 11.54 -18.30 -48.34
N GLY A 16 11.83 -17.60 -49.44
CA GLY A 16 12.43 -16.26 -49.40
C GLY A 16 11.55 -15.26 -48.67
N VAL A 17 10.25 -15.25 -48.96
CA VAL A 17 9.28 -14.38 -48.26
C VAL A 17 9.16 -14.76 -46.78
N ALA A 18 9.07 -16.06 -46.46
CA ALA A 18 9.01 -16.52 -45.09
C ALA A 18 10.25 -16.13 -44.28
N LEU A 19 11.45 -16.27 -44.86
CA LEU A 19 12.70 -15.83 -44.26
C LEU A 19 12.72 -14.31 -44.06
N PHE A 20 12.26 -13.55 -45.05
CA PHE A 20 12.21 -12.10 -44.96
C PHE A 20 11.27 -11.61 -43.85
N LEU A 21 10.06 -12.17 -43.77
CA LEU A 21 9.11 -11.85 -42.69
C LEU A 21 9.64 -12.26 -41.32
N SER A 22 10.32 -13.41 -41.23
CA SER A 22 10.99 -13.85 -40.00
C SER A 22 12.08 -12.87 -39.57
N ALA A 23 12.90 -12.38 -40.51
CA ALA A 23 13.92 -11.38 -40.22
C ALA A 23 13.32 -10.05 -39.71
N LEU A 24 12.21 -9.59 -40.29
CA LEU A 24 11.49 -8.42 -39.79
C LEU A 24 10.94 -8.65 -38.37
N GLY A 25 10.35 -9.83 -38.12
CA GLY A 25 9.85 -10.21 -36.79
C GLY A 25 10.95 -10.24 -35.73
N LEU A 26 12.15 -10.73 -36.09
CA LEU A 26 13.33 -10.72 -35.21
C LEU A 26 13.78 -9.31 -34.84
N VAL A 27 13.79 -8.37 -35.81
CA VAL A 27 14.15 -6.97 -35.55
C VAL A 27 13.13 -6.33 -34.61
N GLU A 28 11.84 -6.54 -34.86
CA GLU A 28 10.76 -6.01 -34.01
C GLU A 28 10.86 -6.58 -32.59
N LEU A 29 11.05 -7.89 -32.45
CA LEU A 29 11.19 -8.53 -31.13
C LEU A 29 12.42 -8.00 -30.38
N HIS A 30 13.53 -7.78 -31.09
CA HIS A 30 14.75 -7.23 -30.47
C HIS A 30 14.57 -5.77 -30.05
N TRP A 31 13.84 -4.99 -30.84
CA TRP A 31 13.47 -3.63 -30.50
C TRP A 31 12.58 -3.59 -29.25
N GLN A 32 11.52 -4.40 -29.22
CA GLN A 32 10.61 -4.52 -28.09
C GLN A 32 11.34 -4.99 -26.82
N ALA A 33 12.23 -5.97 -26.93
CA ALA A 33 13.03 -6.44 -25.81
C ALA A 33 13.86 -5.31 -25.18
N ARG A 34 14.54 -4.49 -26.00
CA ARG A 34 15.31 -3.33 -25.51
C ARG A 34 14.43 -2.32 -24.78
N GLN A 35 13.25 -2.02 -25.32
CA GLN A 35 12.31 -1.11 -24.66
C GLN A 35 11.82 -1.67 -23.33
N LEU A 36 11.51 -2.97 -23.28
CA LEU A 36 11.05 -3.63 -22.06
C LEU A 36 12.12 -3.64 -20.97
N PHE A 37 13.39 -3.89 -21.32
CA PHE A 37 14.49 -3.82 -20.35
C PHE A 37 14.64 -2.41 -19.75
N VAL A 38 14.58 -1.37 -20.58
CA VAL A 38 14.68 0.02 -20.09
C VAL A 38 13.51 0.38 -19.20
N ALA A 39 12.28 -0.01 -19.57
CA ALA A 39 11.10 0.21 -18.73
C ALA A 39 11.24 -0.52 -17.38
N HIS A 40 11.71 -1.77 -17.41
CA HIS A 40 11.91 -2.55 -16.20
C HIS A 40 13.00 -1.99 -15.29
N GLU A 41 14.13 -1.53 -15.85
CA GLU A 41 15.17 -0.85 -15.07
C GLU A 41 14.64 0.42 -14.42
N HIS A 42 13.84 1.20 -15.16
CA HIS A 42 13.23 2.42 -14.62
C HIS A 42 12.27 2.10 -13.46
N GLU A 43 11.42 1.09 -13.61
CA GLU A 43 10.52 0.64 -12.55
C GLU A 43 11.28 0.12 -11.32
N ALA A 44 12.36 -0.64 -11.54
CA ALA A 44 13.20 -1.15 -10.46
C ALA A 44 13.91 -0.02 -9.69
N ASP A 45 14.39 1.00 -10.40
CA ASP A 45 15.02 2.17 -9.79
C ASP A 45 14.01 3.03 -9.02
N VAL A 46 12.80 3.22 -9.55
CA VAL A 46 11.71 3.89 -8.83
C VAL A 46 11.33 3.11 -7.58
N HIS A 47 11.23 1.78 -7.67
CA HIS A 47 10.92 0.93 -6.53
C HIS A 47 11.95 1.08 -5.40
N ARG A 48 13.25 1.08 -5.73
CA ARG A 48 14.32 1.32 -4.74
C ARG A 48 14.19 2.68 -4.07
N ARG A 49 13.95 3.73 -4.85
CA ARG A 49 13.76 5.10 -4.31
C ARG A 49 12.56 5.16 -3.35
N LEU A 50 11.45 4.52 -3.72
CA LEU A 50 10.27 4.47 -2.87
C LEU A 50 10.53 3.72 -1.55
N LEU A 51 11.32 2.65 -1.57
CA LEU A 51 11.72 1.95 -0.35
C LEU A 51 12.61 2.82 0.56
N ASP A 52 13.55 3.56 -0.02
CA ASP A 52 14.39 4.49 0.73
C ASP A 52 13.56 5.65 1.32
N ASP A 53 12.63 6.20 0.54
CA ASP A 53 11.71 7.24 0.99
C ASP A 53 10.79 6.73 2.10
N GLN A 54 10.29 5.49 2.00
CA GLN A 54 9.52 4.86 3.06
C GLN A 54 10.35 4.73 4.34
N ALA A 55 11.59 4.23 4.26
CA ALA A 55 12.47 4.10 5.42
C ALA A 55 12.76 5.46 6.07
N ASN A 56 12.95 6.49 5.24
CA ASN A 56 13.16 7.86 5.73
C ASN A 56 11.89 8.41 6.42
N LEU A 57 10.70 8.20 5.83
CA LEU A 57 9.43 8.58 6.43
C LEU A 57 9.21 7.86 7.76
N GLU A 58 9.48 6.57 7.84
CA GLU A 58 9.38 5.81 9.09
C GLU A 58 10.32 6.36 10.16
N MET A 59 11.56 6.74 9.79
CA MET A 59 12.49 7.38 10.71
C MET A 59 11.97 8.75 11.18
N GLN A 60 11.43 9.57 10.27
CA GLN A 60 10.84 10.86 10.60
C GLN A 60 9.62 10.73 11.51
N VAL A 61 8.74 9.76 11.23
CA VAL A 61 7.57 9.45 12.07
C VAL A 61 8.02 8.99 13.44
N ARG A 62 8.99 8.07 13.55
CA ARG A 62 9.56 7.64 14.83
C ARG A 62 10.16 8.81 15.60
N ARG A 63 10.85 9.72 14.92
CA ARG A 63 11.42 10.92 15.54
C ARG A 63 10.33 11.87 16.01
N ALA A 64 9.30 12.10 15.20
CA ALA A 64 8.18 12.98 15.55
C ALA A 64 7.31 12.40 16.68
N SER A 65 7.15 11.07 16.74
CA SER A 65 6.36 10.38 17.75
C SER A 65 7.05 10.24 19.11
N LEU A 66 8.33 10.62 19.23
CA LEU A 66 8.99 10.71 20.52
C LEU A 66 8.20 11.66 21.42
N ALA A 67 7.88 11.21 22.63
CA ALA A 67 7.07 11.99 23.59
C ALA A 67 7.62 13.41 23.81
N GLY A 68 8.94 13.58 23.78
CA GLY A 68 9.59 14.90 23.87
C GLY A 68 9.29 15.82 22.69
N ASN A 69 9.22 15.29 21.46
CA ASN A 69 8.87 16.07 20.27
C ASN A 69 7.37 16.36 20.19
N ILE A 70 6.52 15.43 20.60
CA ILE A 70 5.07 15.66 20.73
C ILE A 70 4.81 16.77 21.76
N GLY A 71 5.45 16.71 22.93
CA GLY A 71 5.34 17.74 23.95
C GLY A 71 5.85 19.10 23.49
N ALA A 72 6.97 19.15 22.76
CA ALA A 72 7.49 20.39 22.18
C ALA A 72 6.54 20.97 21.11
N GLY A 73 5.92 20.12 20.30
CA GLY A 73 4.90 20.54 19.33
C GLY A 73 3.63 21.09 19.99
N ALA A 74 3.17 20.47 21.08
CA ALA A 74 2.05 20.97 21.86
C ALA A 74 2.36 22.34 22.48
N ALA A 75 3.56 22.54 23.02
CA ALA A 75 4.01 23.81 23.58
C ALA A 75 4.07 24.93 22.54
N MET A 76 4.46 24.63 21.28
CA MET A 76 4.42 25.60 20.18
C MET A 76 3.00 26.04 19.81
N LEU A 77 2.00 25.22 20.10
CA LEU A 77 0.59 25.49 19.84
C LEU A 77 -0.13 26.07 21.09
N ASP A 78 0.62 26.45 22.13
CA ASP A 78 0.12 26.93 23.42
C ASP A 78 -0.77 25.90 24.16
N LEU A 79 -0.54 24.61 23.92
CA LEU A 79 -1.19 23.51 24.63
C LEU A 79 -0.28 22.91 25.70
N ALA A 80 -0.90 22.44 26.79
CA ALA A 80 -0.22 21.67 27.82
C ALA A 80 0.07 20.24 27.31
N GLY A 81 1.22 19.68 27.70
CA GLY A 81 1.55 18.29 27.41
C GLY A 81 0.56 17.35 28.12
N ALA A 82 0.06 16.34 27.39
CA ALA A 82 -0.87 15.38 27.95
C ALA A 82 -0.25 14.66 29.15
N THR A 83 -0.94 14.69 30.29
CA THR A 83 -0.56 13.98 31.51
C THR A 83 -1.24 12.61 31.55
N GLY A 84 -0.74 11.66 32.34
CA GLY A 84 -1.29 10.30 32.42
C GLY A 84 -2.79 10.23 32.80
N VAL A 85 -3.36 11.33 33.29
CA VAL A 85 -4.79 11.48 33.63
C VAL A 85 -5.65 11.75 32.38
N ASP A 86 -5.09 12.38 31.35
CA ASP A 86 -5.78 12.78 30.11
C ASP A 86 -5.46 11.86 28.92
N THR A 87 -4.65 10.82 29.15
CA THR A 87 -4.24 9.87 28.11
C THR A 87 -5.03 8.57 28.17
N VAL A 88 -5.38 8.04 27.00
CA VAL A 88 -6.02 6.73 26.86
C VAL A 88 -5.06 5.78 26.14
N THR A 89 -4.80 4.62 26.73
CA THR A 89 -3.96 3.58 26.12
C THR A 89 -4.79 2.70 25.20
N LEU A 90 -4.36 2.62 23.95
CA LEU A 90 -4.92 1.76 22.92
C LEU A 90 -3.98 0.57 22.69
N VAL A 91 -4.56 -0.62 22.51
CA VAL A 91 -3.85 -1.88 22.28
C VAL A 91 -4.31 -2.45 20.95
N GLU A 92 -3.36 -2.89 20.13
CA GLU A 92 -3.65 -3.62 18.91
C GLU A 92 -3.99 -5.07 19.25
N ALA A 93 -5.21 -5.49 18.92
CA ALA A 93 -5.68 -6.85 19.06
C ALA A 93 -5.05 -7.77 17.99
N PRO A 94 -5.02 -9.10 18.19
CA PRO A 94 -4.40 -10.04 17.26
C PRO A 94 -5.01 -10.06 15.84
N ASP A 95 -6.18 -9.46 15.67
CA ASP A 95 -6.90 -9.30 14.39
C ASP A 95 -6.59 -7.95 13.71
N GLY A 96 -5.66 -7.17 14.23
CA GLY A 96 -5.25 -5.86 13.70
C GLY A 96 -6.21 -4.72 14.05
N ARG A 97 -7.22 -4.96 14.90
CA ARG A 97 -8.09 -3.87 15.37
C ARG A 97 -7.46 -3.16 16.56
N ILE A 98 -7.55 -1.84 16.56
CA ILE A 98 -7.19 -1.02 17.70
C ILE A 98 -8.37 -1.06 18.69
N ASP A 99 -8.15 -1.60 19.87
CA ASP A 99 -9.12 -1.63 20.97
C ASP A 99 -8.53 -0.92 22.21
N PHE A 100 -9.37 -0.64 23.19
CA PHE A 100 -8.91 -0.14 24.48
C PHE A 100 -8.23 -1.26 25.28
N LEU A 101 -7.40 -0.88 26.26
CA LEU A 101 -6.94 -1.83 27.29
C LEU A 101 -8.14 -2.65 27.84
N PRO A 102 -7.98 -3.95 28.09
CA PRO A 102 -9.08 -4.81 28.54
C PRO A 102 -9.70 -4.35 29.86
N GLU A 103 -8.94 -3.65 30.71
CA GLU A 103 -9.42 -3.02 31.94
C GLU A 103 -10.33 -1.82 31.64
N LEU A 104 -9.85 -0.88 30.82
CA LEU A 104 -10.63 0.29 30.40
C LEU A 104 -11.87 -0.10 29.58
N ARG A 105 -11.78 -1.15 28.77
CA ARG A 105 -12.92 -1.69 28.01
C ARG A 105 -14.01 -2.22 28.94
N ARG A 106 -13.63 -2.94 30.01
CA ARG A 106 -14.58 -3.42 31.03
C ARG A 106 -15.23 -2.27 31.79
N GLU A 107 -14.46 -1.24 32.13
CA GLU A 107 -15.00 -0.04 32.77
C GLU A 107 -15.96 0.72 31.86
N LEU A 108 -15.62 0.86 30.57
CA LEU A 108 -16.48 1.49 29.57
C LEU A 108 -17.76 0.70 29.32
N ASP A 109 -17.67 -0.62 29.23
CA ASP A 109 -18.83 -1.50 29.05
C ASP A 109 -19.73 -1.51 30.31
N ALA A 110 -19.13 -1.47 31.51
CA ALA A 110 -19.87 -1.31 32.77
C ALA A 110 -20.53 0.07 32.90
N ALA A 111 -19.85 1.13 32.51
CA ALA A 111 -20.41 2.49 32.48
C ALA A 111 -21.53 2.62 31.44
N LYS A 112 -21.39 2.00 30.26
CA LYS A 112 -22.47 1.92 29.26
C LYS A 112 -23.67 1.13 29.78
N ALA A 113 -23.45 0.00 30.45
CA ALA A 113 -24.51 -0.79 31.05
C ALA A 113 -25.24 -0.03 32.18
N ALA A 114 -24.48 0.68 33.03
CA ALA A 114 -25.04 1.52 34.08
C ALA A 114 -25.80 2.74 33.53
N GLY A 115 -25.28 3.39 32.48
CA GLY A 115 -25.95 4.49 31.78
C GLY A 115 -27.23 4.05 31.05
N ALA A 116 -27.24 2.85 30.46
CA ALA A 116 -28.43 2.27 29.86
C ALA A 116 -29.50 1.90 30.91
N ALA A 117 -29.09 1.41 32.08
CA ALA A 117 -30.00 1.12 33.20
C ALA A 117 -30.56 2.40 33.86
N ALA A 118 -29.79 3.48 33.89
CA ALA A 118 -30.27 4.79 34.37
C ALA A 118 -31.24 5.44 33.37
N GLY A 119 -31.03 5.27 32.07
CA GLY A 119 -31.92 5.76 31.01
C GLY A 119 -33.29 5.04 30.96
N SER A 120 -33.37 3.79 31.41
CA SER A 120 -34.64 3.04 31.44
C SER A 120 -35.48 3.27 32.70
N SER A 121 -34.99 4.03 33.69
CA SER A 121 -35.70 4.30 34.96
C SER A 121 -36.34 5.70 35.00
N GLY A 122 -36.14 6.53 33.97
CA GLY A 122 -36.66 7.90 33.89
C GLY A 122 -37.96 8.07 33.09
N GLU A 123 -38.33 7.10 32.24
CA GLU A 123 -39.48 7.23 31.34
C GLU A 123 -40.73 6.53 31.93
N GLY A 124 -41.22 7.01 33.07
CA GLY A 124 -42.33 6.36 33.76
C GLY A 124 -42.90 7.12 34.94
N ALA A 125 -43.09 8.44 34.84
CA ALA A 125 -43.80 9.20 35.88
C ALA A 125 -44.68 10.32 35.29
N LYS A 126 -45.89 9.95 34.84
CA LYS A 126 -47.21 10.63 35.00
C LYS A 126 -48.21 10.16 33.91
N PRO A 127 -49.54 10.28 34.09
CA PRO A 127 -50.31 11.10 35.03
C PRO A 127 -50.78 10.41 36.32
#